data_AF-A0A8T4XHJ8-F1
#
_entry.id   AF-A0A8T4XHJ8-F1
#
_cell.length_a   1.000
_cell.length_b   1.000
_cell.length_c   1.000
_cell.angle_alpha   90.00
_cell.angle_beta   90.00
_cell.angle_gamma   90.00
#
_symmetry.space_group_name_H-M   'P 1'
#
loop_
_entity.id
_entity.type
_entity.pdbx_description
1 polymer ?
#
loop_
_entity_poly.entity_id
_entity_poly.type
_entity_poly.pdbx_seq_one_letter_code
_entity_poly.pdbx_strand_id
1 'polypeptide(L)'
;MHAGELKRLFRRIYPECSRLDIENLVSAMLSGKYWRVHPSKDDAYYVVALTRAKIPFRDGFRAKSTAPWPLTISPRAARFCRRGRILVIKKGDYGFISETVIDWPVFLRLMKMDENLAYKCLIKNPNPPPFLNARIFRALLSRLRSNREEET
;
A
#
# COMPACT_ATOMS: atom_id res chain seq x y z
N MET A 1 8.54 -3.31 20.97
CA MET A 1 7.77 -4.43 20.41
C MET A 1 8.74 -5.32 19.65
N HIS A 2 8.95 -6.53 20.14
CA HIS A 2 9.93 -7.46 19.60
C HIS A 2 9.38 -8.15 18.33
N ALA A 3 10.26 -8.62 17.45
CA ALA A 3 9.88 -9.26 16.20
C ALA A 3 8.87 -10.41 16.40
N GLY A 4 9.00 -11.20 17.46
CA GLY A 4 8.07 -12.29 17.80
C GLY A 4 6.64 -11.82 18.09
N GLU A 5 6.48 -10.65 18.73
CA GLU A 5 5.16 -10.07 19.00
C GLU A 5 4.49 -9.59 17.71
N LEU A 6 5.25 -8.94 16.83
CA LEU A 6 4.77 -8.51 15.52
C LEU A 6 4.32 -9.71 14.66
N LYS A 7 5.11 -10.79 14.63
CA LYS A 7 4.75 -12.02 13.91
C LYS A 7 3.43 -12.59 14.43
N ARG A 8 3.24 -12.68 15.76
CA ARG A 8 1.98 -13.17 16.36
C ARG A 8 0.80 -12.27 16.04
N LEU A 9 0.98 -10.94 16.09
CA LEU A 9 -0.06 -9.97 15.75
C LEU A 9 -0.50 -10.13 14.29
N PHE A 10 0.44 -10.14 13.36
CA PHE A 10 0.08 -10.16 11.93
C PHE A 10 -0.46 -11.49 11.45
N ARG A 11 -0.11 -12.62 12.10
CA ARG A 11 -0.82 -13.89 11.88
C ARG A 11 -2.31 -13.82 12.21
N ARG A 12 -2.73 -13.00 13.19
CA ARG A 12 -4.14 -12.80 13.50
C ARG A 12 -4.83 -11.83 12.54
N ILE A 13 -4.10 -10.83 12.05
CA ILE A 13 -4.62 -9.82 11.12
C ILE A 13 -4.75 -10.39 9.71
N TYR A 14 -3.82 -11.27 9.31
CA TYR A 14 -3.73 -11.90 8.00
C TYR A 14 -3.65 -13.42 8.14
N PRO A 15 -4.71 -14.09 8.62
CA PRO A 15 -4.71 -15.54 8.84
C PRO A 15 -4.52 -16.35 7.56
N GLU A 16 -4.79 -15.77 6.39
CA GLU A 16 -4.60 -16.39 5.08
C GLU A 16 -3.14 -16.35 4.58
N CYS A 17 -2.29 -15.53 5.20
CA CYS A 17 -0.89 -15.42 4.81
C CYS A 17 -0.06 -16.56 5.38
N SER A 18 0.89 -17.06 4.58
CA SER A 18 1.84 -18.08 5.05
C SER A 18 2.74 -17.53 6.16
N ARG A 19 3.42 -18.42 6.88
CA ARG A 19 4.44 -18.01 7.87
C ARG A 19 5.48 -17.08 7.24
N LEU A 20 5.96 -17.43 6.04
CA LEU A 20 6.98 -16.67 5.32
C LEU A 20 6.48 -15.27 4.94
N ASP A 21 5.22 -15.15 4.49
CA ASP A 21 4.63 -13.85 4.15
C ASP A 21 4.61 -12.90 5.35
N ILE A 22 4.28 -13.42 6.54
CA ILE A 22 4.30 -12.64 7.78
C ILE A 22 5.73 -12.26 8.18
N GLU A 23 6.69 -13.17 8.02
CA GLU A 23 8.10 -12.90 8.30
C GLU A 23 8.67 -11.83 7.38
N ASN A 24 8.29 -11.85 6.10
CA ASN A 24 8.66 -10.83 5.13
C ASN A 24 8.09 -9.45 5.49
N LEU A 25 6.83 -9.37 5.93
CA LEU A 25 6.23 -8.11 6.42
C LEU A 25 7.01 -7.56 7.62
N VAL A 26 7.26 -8.40 8.62
CA VAL A 26 7.97 -7.98 9.84
C VAL A 26 9.40 -7.56 9.52
N SER A 27 10.10 -8.32 8.67
CA SER A 27 11.44 -7.99 8.20
C SER A 27 11.47 -6.64 7.48
N ALA A 28 10.51 -6.40 6.58
CA ALA A 28 10.41 -5.12 5.87
C ALA A 28 10.18 -3.94 6.83
N MET A 29 9.32 -4.11 7.83
CA MET A 29 9.08 -3.09 8.85
C MET A 29 10.31 -2.77 9.69
N LEU A 30 11.14 -3.77 10.01
CA LEU A 30 12.33 -3.60 10.84
C LEU A 30 13.52 -3.05 10.06
N SER A 31 13.64 -3.43 8.79
CA SER A 31 14.74 -2.99 7.90
C SER A 31 14.47 -1.67 7.17
N GLY A 32 13.25 -1.12 7.26
CA GLY A 32 12.87 0.08 6.49
C GLY A 32 12.70 -0.22 4.99
N LYS A 33 12.38 -1.46 4.62
CA LYS A 33 12.23 -1.85 3.21
C LYS A 33 10.99 -1.21 2.59
N TYR A 34 11.16 -0.69 1.38
CA TYR A 34 10.12 -0.20 0.50
C TYR A 34 10.38 -0.67 -0.94
N TRP A 35 9.40 -0.51 -1.82
CA TRP A 35 9.47 -0.98 -3.20
C TRP A 35 8.98 0.09 -4.16
N ARG A 36 9.55 0.18 -5.36
CA ARG A 36 8.97 0.99 -6.44
C ARG A 36 7.67 0.35 -6.92
N VAL A 37 6.69 1.17 -7.31
CA VAL A 37 5.46 0.68 -7.94
C VAL A 37 5.74 0.18 -9.36
N HIS A 38 6.70 0.81 -10.04
CA HIS A 38 7.15 0.45 -11.39
C HIS A 38 8.68 0.56 -11.45
N PRO A 39 9.43 -0.42 -12.00
CA PRO A 39 10.89 -0.43 -11.92
C PRO A 39 11.55 0.76 -12.63
N SER A 40 11.00 1.16 -13.79
CA SER A 40 11.51 2.28 -14.60
C SER A 40 11.01 3.67 -14.17
N LYS A 41 10.18 3.79 -13.12
CA LYS A 41 9.65 5.08 -12.65
C LYS A 41 9.99 5.31 -11.18
N ASP A 42 10.43 6.51 -10.85
CA ASP A 42 10.95 6.87 -9.53
C ASP A 42 9.97 7.72 -8.70
N ASP A 43 8.73 7.85 -9.16
CA ASP A 43 7.71 8.76 -8.68
C ASP A 43 6.72 8.12 -7.71
N ALA A 44 6.71 6.79 -7.59
CA ALA A 44 5.77 6.06 -6.74
C ALA A 44 6.36 4.82 -6.06
N TYR A 45 5.97 4.60 -4.81
CA TYR A 45 6.48 3.54 -3.96
C TYR A 45 5.38 2.86 -3.14
N TYR A 46 5.59 1.59 -2.84
CA TYR A 46 4.91 0.86 -1.77
C TYR A 46 5.75 0.97 -0.49
N VAL A 47 5.13 1.45 0.59
CA VAL A 47 5.77 1.56 1.91
C VAL A 47 4.91 0.92 2.98
N VAL A 48 5.52 0.28 3.97
CA VAL A 48 4.78 -0.24 5.13
C VAL A 48 4.53 0.87 6.15
N ALA A 49 3.28 1.04 6.57
CA ALA A 49 2.93 1.93 7.67
C ALA A 49 3.42 1.36 9.02
N LEU A 50 4.13 2.18 9.78
CA LEU A 50 4.62 1.84 11.12
C LEU A 50 3.69 2.33 12.23
N THR A 51 2.87 3.34 11.95
CA THR A 51 1.87 3.90 12.88
C THR A 51 0.51 4.05 12.21
N ARG A 52 -0.51 4.41 13.00
CA ARG A 52 -1.78 4.91 12.46
C ARG A 52 -1.61 6.35 11.98
N ALA A 53 -2.45 6.78 11.05
CA ALA A 53 -2.54 8.18 10.60
C ALA A 53 -3.54 8.94 11.46
N LYS A 54 -3.08 9.48 12.59
CA LYS A 54 -3.95 10.18 13.56
C LYS A 54 -3.59 11.66 13.76
N ILE A 55 -2.40 12.07 13.33
CA ILE A 55 -1.89 13.41 13.57
C ILE A 55 -2.21 14.23 12.32
N PRO A 56 -3.06 15.27 12.40
CA PRO A 56 -3.30 16.17 11.29
C PRO A 56 -2.00 16.78 10.79
N PHE A 57 -1.83 16.87 9.48
CA PHE A 57 -0.65 17.44 8.85
C PHE A 57 -1.00 17.91 7.44
N ARG A 58 -0.91 19.23 7.20
CA ARG A 58 -1.36 19.87 5.96
C ARG A 58 -2.80 19.43 5.63
N ASP A 59 -3.08 19.07 4.38
CA ASP A 59 -4.41 18.65 3.90
C ASP A 59 -4.76 17.18 4.24
N GLY A 60 -4.08 16.57 5.21
CA GLY A 60 -4.29 15.18 5.57
C GLY A 60 -3.71 14.82 6.92
N PHE A 61 -3.14 13.62 7.00
CA PHE A 61 -2.62 13.05 8.25
C PHE A 61 -1.23 12.48 8.06
N ARG A 62 -0.39 12.63 9.08
CA ARG A 62 0.96 12.03 9.10
C ARG A 62 0.92 10.62 9.70
N ALA A 63 1.71 9.71 9.12
CA ALA A 63 2.08 8.44 9.74
C ALA A 63 3.56 8.17 9.53
N LYS A 64 4.19 7.43 10.45
CA LYS A 64 5.53 6.88 10.23
C LYS A 64 5.43 5.73 9.24
N SER A 65 6.40 5.60 8.35
CA SER A 65 6.51 4.49 7.42
C SER A 65 7.95 3.98 7.36
N THR A 66 8.13 2.94 6.56
CA THR A 66 9.45 2.37 6.23
C THR A 66 10.28 3.29 5.34
N ALA A 67 9.67 4.17 4.56
CA ALA A 67 10.41 5.14 3.76
C ALA A 67 10.97 6.27 4.63
N PRO A 68 12.15 6.82 4.27
CA PRO A 68 12.79 7.90 5.02
C PRO A 68 12.11 9.27 4.80
N TRP A 69 11.20 9.38 3.83
CA TRP A 69 10.58 10.65 3.46
C TRP A 69 9.32 10.96 4.28
N PRO A 70 9.07 12.25 4.58
CA PRO A 70 7.77 12.69 5.07
C PRO A 70 6.68 12.34 4.05
N LEU A 71 5.56 11.78 4.53
CA LEU A 71 4.40 11.50 3.70
C LEU A 71 3.13 12.01 4.36
N THR A 72 2.19 12.44 3.52
CA THR A 72 0.85 12.87 3.91
C THR A 72 -0.17 11.84 3.43
N ILE A 73 -1.05 11.39 4.30
CA ILE A 73 -2.11 10.44 3.95
C ILE A 73 -3.40 11.24 3.80
N SER A 74 -4.08 11.06 2.66
CA SER A 74 -5.32 11.78 2.41
C SER A 74 -6.38 11.46 3.48
N PRO A 75 -7.31 12.38 3.79
CA PRO A 75 -8.36 12.14 4.78
C PRO A 75 -9.18 10.86 4.48
N ARG A 76 -9.45 10.57 3.20
CA ARG A 76 -10.18 9.38 2.74
C ARG A 76 -9.45 8.08 3.07
N ALA A 77 -8.12 8.09 3.00
CA ALA A 77 -7.25 6.93 3.22
C ALA A 77 -6.83 6.77 4.69
N ALA A 78 -6.76 7.87 5.46
CA ALA A 78 -6.20 7.92 6.81
C ALA A 78 -6.87 6.93 7.78
N ARG A 79 -8.20 6.77 7.70
CA ARG A 79 -8.97 5.82 8.53
C ARG A 79 -8.55 4.35 8.35
N PHE A 80 -7.97 4.02 7.20
CA PHE A 80 -7.49 2.68 6.88
C PHE A 80 -6.02 2.47 7.22
N CYS A 81 -5.26 3.56 7.42
CA CYS A 81 -3.85 3.48 7.79
C CYS A 81 -3.68 2.89 9.19
N ARG A 82 -3.17 1.66 9.22
CA ARG A 82 -2.81 0.93 10.44
C ARG A 82 -1.42 0.34 10.27
N ARG A 83 -0.73 0.12 11.39
CA ARG A 83 0.58 -0.52 11.41
C ARG A 83 0.53 -1.85 10.64
N GLY A 84 1.48 -2.07 9.72
CA GLY A 84 1.58 -3.26 8.86
C GLY A 84 0.63 -3.27 7.66
N ARG A 85 -0.07 -2.17 7.39
CA ARG A 85 -0.72 -1.94 6.08
C ARG A 85 0.28 -1.30 5.12
N ILE A 86 0.04 -1.45 3.83
CA ILE A 86 0.84 -0.82 2.78
C ILE A 86 0.22 0.52 2.40
N LEU A 87 1.03 1.54 2.24
CA LEU A 87 0.66 2.82 1.68
C LEU A 87 1.21 2.86 0.25
N VAL A 88 0.37 3.23 -0.71
CA VAL A 88 0.84 3.59 -2.05
C VAL A 88 1.11 5.07 -2.04
N ILE A 89 2.39 5.44 -2.10
CA ILE A 89 2.80 6.83 -2.12
C ILE A 89 3.21 7.26 -3.53
N LYS A 90 2.85 8.48 -3.91
CA LYS A 90 3.34 9.15 -5.12
C LYS A 90 3.92 10.52 -4.78
N LYS A 91 4.89 10.99 -5.57
CA LYS A 91 5.40 12.37 -5.49
C LYS A 91 4.24 13.34 -5.75
N GLY A 92 4.10 14.35 -4.91
CA GLY A 92 3.23 15.51 -5.09
C GLY A 92 4.00 16.78 -4.74
N ASP A 93 3.33 17.93 -4.82
CA ASP A 93 3.97 19.26 -4.79
C ASP A 93 4.80 19.52 -3.53
N TYR A 94 4.38 18.96 -2.39
CA TYR A 94 5.02 19.19 -1.09
C TYR A 94 5.67 17.94 -0.49
N GLY A 95 5.91 16.89 -1.29
CA GLY A 95 6.46 15.61 -0.84
C GLY A 95 5.59 14.43 -1.25
N PHE A 96 5.64 13.33 -0.49
CA PHE A 96 4.88 12.13 -0.85
C PHE A 96 3.44 12.17 -0.30
N ILE A 97 2.50 11.72 -1.12
CA ILE A 97 1.08 11.61 -0.75
C ILE A 97 0.60 10.18 -0.94
N SER A 98 -0.14 9.67 0.05
CA SER A 98 -0.84 8.38 -0.02
C SER A 98 -2.34 8.61 -0.13
N GLU A 99 -2.91 8.21 -1.25
CA GLU A 99 -4.37 8.21 -1.46
C GLU A 99 -4.99 6.83 -1.29
N THR A 100 -4.17 5.78 -1.26
CA THR A 100 -4.61 4.39 -1.16
C THR A 100 -3.82 3.63 -0.10
N VAL A 101 -4.54 2.93 0.78
CA VAL A 101 -3.98 1.94 1.71
C VAL A 101 -4.30 0.53 1.21
N ILE A 102 -3.38 -0.41 1.36
CA ILE A 102 -3.52 -1.77 0.82
C ILE A 102 -3.25 -2.80 1.93
N ASP A 103 -4.03 -3.89 1.92
CA ASP A 103 -3.75 -5.06 2.75
C ASP A 103 -2.50 -5.80 2.27
N TRP A 104 -1.70 -6.32 3.20
CA TRP A 104 -0.49 -7.07 2.87
C TRP A 104 -0.73 -8.19 1.83
N PRO A 105 -1.75 -9.07 1.97
CA PRO A 105 -2.06 -10.06 0.94
C PRO A 105 -2.36 -9.49 -0.45
N VAL A 106 -2.97 -8.30 -0.54
CA VAL A 106 -3.24 -7.63 -1.82
C VAL A 106 -1.94 -7.07 -2.40
N PHE A 107 -1.08 -6.49 -1.57
CA PHE A 107 0.26 -6.07 -1.98
C PHE A 107 1.06 -7.25 -2.57
N LEU A 108 1.06 -8.42 -1.92
CA LEU A 108 1.73 -9.61 -2.45
C LEU A 108 1.21 -10.04 -3.83
N ARG A 109 -0.07 -9.81 -4.12
CA ARG A 109 -0.66 -10.07 -5.45
C ARG A 109 -0.27 -8.99 -6.46
N LEU A 110 -0.27 -7.72 -6.06
CA LEU A 110 0.19 -6.60 -6.90
C LEU A 110 1.65 -6.76 -7.31
N MET A 111 2.51 -7.24 -6.42
CA MET A 111 3.92 -7.49 -6.72
C MET A 111 4.15 -8.61 -7.76
N LYS A 112 3.12 -9.41 -8.06
CA LYS A 112 3.15 -10.47 -9.09
C LYS A 112 2.37 -10.08 -10.36
N MET A 113 1.72 -8.92 -10.33
CA MET A 113 0.90 -8.39 -11.42
C MET A 113 1.79 -7.63 -12.40
N ASP A 114 1.31 -7.49 -13.64
CA ASP A 114 1.93 -6.60 -14.62
C ASP A 114 2.10 -5.18 -14.03
N GLU A 115 3.33 -4.68 -14.05
CA GLU A 115 3.73 -3.42 -13.43
C GLU A 115 3.06 -2.20 -14.08
N ASN A 116 2.85 -2.25 -15.41
CA ASN A 116 2.14 -1.20 -16.13
C ASN A 116 0.69 -1.11 -15.69
N LEU A 117 0.03 -2.26 -15.53
CA LEU A 117 -1.34 -2.34 -15.04
C LEU A 117 -1.44 -1.87 -13.60
N ALA A 118 -0.55 -2.33 -12.70
CA ALA A 118 -0.53 -1.86 -11.31
C ALA A 118 -0.35 -0.33 -11.23
N TYR A 119 0.59 0.22 -12.01
CA TYR A 119 0.83 1.66 -12.07
C TYR A 119 -0.36 2.43 -12.66
N LYS A 120 -1.00 1.93 -13.74
CA LYS A 120 -2.21 2.55 -14.31
C LYS A 120 -3.34 2.62 -13.28
N CYS A 121 -3.54 1.54 -12.51
CA CYS A 121 -4.65 1.41 -11.58
C CYS A 121 -4.49 2.22 -10.29
N LEU A 122 -3.25 2.31 -9.78
CA LEU A 122 -2.97 2.89 -8.47
C LEU A 122 -2.45 4.32 -8.56
N ILE A 123 -1.71 4.66 -9.63
CA ILE A 123 -1.01 5.94 -9.74
C ILE A 123 -1.69 6.86 -10.76
N LYS A 124 -1.98 6.36 -11.97
CA LYS A 124 -2.64 7.17 -13.02
C LYS A 124 -4.15 7.29 -12.86
N ASN A 125 -4.77 6.47 -12.02
CA ASN A 125 -6.20 6.54 -11.76
C ASN A 125 -6.51 7.84 -10.99
N PRO A 126 -7.36 8.76 -11.50
CA PRO A 126 -7.68 10.01 -10.83
C PRO A 126 -8.51 9.83 -9.54
N ASN A 127 -9.17 8.67 -9.36
CA ASN A 127 -9.95 8.37 -8.16
C ASN A 127 -9.66 6.93 -7.69
N PRO A 128 -8.43 6.66 -7.20
CA PRO A 128 -8.09 5.34 -6.74
C PRO A 128 -8.88 5.01 -5.46
N PRO A 129 -9.24 3.74 -5.21
CA PRO A 129 -9.93 3.38 -3.98
C PRO A 129 -9.07 3.76 -2.76
N PRO A 130 -9.65 4.35 -1.70
CA PRO A 130 -8.89 4.73 -0.51
C PRO A 130 -8.35 3.52 0.26
N PHE A 131 -8.94 2.35 0.04
CA PHE A 131 -8.53 1.09 0.63
C PHE A 131 -8.69 -0.06 -0.35
N LEU A 132 -7.68 -0.91 -0.46
CA LEU A 132 -7.69 -2.13 -1.26
C LEU A 132 -7.49 -3.36 -0.37
N ASN A 133 -8.60 -4.04 -0.13
CA ASN A 133 -8.62 -5.40 0.41
C ASN A 133 -8.90 -6.42 -0.72
N ALA A 134 -8.87 -7.71 -0.40
CA ALA A 134 -9.05 -8.77 -1.39
C ALA A 134 -10.37 -8.67 -2.18
N ARG A 135 -11.46 -8.19 -1.56
CA ARG A 135 -12.75 -8.01 -2.24
C ARG A 135 -12.70 -6.88 -3.26
N ILE A 136 -12.25 -5.70 -2.85
CA ILE A 136 -12.17 -4.52 -3.72
C ILE A 136 -11.16 -4.78 -4.85
N PHE A 137 -10.04 -5.42 -4.54
CA PHE A 137 -9.03 -5.77 -5.53
C PHE A 137 -9.57 -6.69 -6.63
N ARG A 138 -10.36 -7.72 -6.29
CA ARG A 138 -11.01 -8.58 -7.29
C ARG A 138 -11.96 -7.80 -8.19
N ALA A 139 -12.81 -6.94 -7.61
CA ALA A 139 -13.73 -6.12 -8.38
C ALA A 139 -13.00 -5.14 -9.33
N LEU A 140 -11.89 -4.57 -8.87
CA LEU A 140 -11.03 -3.71 -9.70
C LEU A 140 -10.44 -4.49 -10.88
N LEU A 141 -9.93 -5.68 -10.65
CA LEU A 141 -9.38 -6.54 -11.70
C LEU A 141 -10.41 -6.95 -12.75
N SER A 142 -11.64 -7.29 -12.33
CA SER A 142 -12.72 -7.61 -13.27
C SER A 142 -13.03 -6.45 -14.22
N ARG A 143 -13.12 -5.23 -13.71
CA ARG A 143 -13.37 -4.03 -14.53
C ARG A 143 -12.26 -3.76 -15.55
N LEU A 144 -11.01 -3.97 -15.16
CA LEU A 144 -9.86 -3.76 -16.04
C LEU A 144 -9.80 -4.76 -17.19
N ARG A 145 -10.36 -5.96 -17.00
CA ARG A 145 -10.46 -6.97 -18.07
C ARG A 145 -11.56 -6.62 -19.07
N SER A 146 -12.73 -6.20 -18.59
CA SER A 146 -13.84 -5.77 -19.45
C SER A 146 -13.44 -4.60 -20.36
N ASN A 147 -12.72 -3.60 -19.84
CA ASN A 147 -12.29 -2.46 -20.66
C ASN A 147 -11.22 -2.79 -21.70
N ARG A 148 -10.51 -3.93 -21.59
CA ARG A 148 -9.55 -4.36 -22.62
C ARG A 148 -10.22 -5.03 -23.81
N GLU A 149 -11.43 -5.57 -23.63
CA GLU A 149 -12.20 -6.22 -24.69
C GLU A 149 -12.95 -5.19 -25.56
N GLU A 150 -13.13 -3.96 -25.07
CA GLU A 150 -13.75 -2.84 -25.83
C GLU A 150 -12.74 -2.02 -26.66
N GLU A 151 -11.44 -2.18 -26.41
CA GLU A 151 -10.35 -1.47 -27.11
C GLU A 151 -9.71 -2.32 -28.24
N THR A 152 -10.23 -3.53 -28.51
CA THR A 152 -9.82 -4.45 -29.59
C THR A 152 -10.96 -4.72 -30.55
#